data_AF-A0A0F3GK67-F1
#
_entry.id   AF-A0A0F3GK67-F1
#
_cell.length_a   1.000
_cell.length_b   1.000
_cell.length_c   1.000
_cell.angle_alpha   90.00
_cell.angle_beta   90.00
_cell.angle_gamma   90.00
#
_symmetry.space_group_name_H-M   'P 1'
#
loop_
_entity.id
_entity.type
_entity.pdbx_description
1 polymer ?
#
loop_
_entity_poly.entity_id
_entity_poly.type
_entity_poly.pdbx_seq_one_letter_code
_entity_poly.pdbx_strand_id
1 'polypeptide(L)'
;MAYEALVKAFDKLDIDKKERQPCWQSMKCPSQTYTRCPAYLQDAGRRCWLLAGTFSSKNPYCIYCITVRDCRDCRFYKMVRQNI
;
A
#
# COMPACT_ATOMS: atom_id res chain seq x y z
N MET A 1 2.91 -18.57 30.37
CA MET A 1 2.00 -19.64 29.87
C MET A 1 1.78 -19.49 28.36
N ALA A 2 1.34 -20.54 27.66
CA ALA A 2 1.15 -20.52 26.20
C ALA A 2 0.20 -19.40 25.71
N TYR A 3 -0.81 -19.02 26.52
CA TYR A 3 -1.74 -17.93 26.17
C TYR A 3 -1.07 -16.55 26.12
N GLU A 4 -0.13 -16.26 27.03
CA GLU A 4 0.57 -14.97 27.09
C GLU A 4 1.48 -14.77 25.89
N ALA A 5 2.13 -15.85 25.45
CA ALA A 5 2.94 -15.84 24.24
C ALA A 5 2.09 -15.56 23.00
N LEU A 6 0.87 -16.10 22.94
CA LEU A 6 -0.06 -15.91 21.83
C LEU A 6 -0.59 -14.47 21.79
N VAL A 7 -0.98 -13.91 22.94
CA VAL A 7 -1.41 -12.50 23.04
C VAL A 7 -0.29 -11.57 22.59
N LYS A 8 0.94 -11.76 23.10
CA LYS A 8 2.10 -10.95 22.69
C LYS A 8 2.40 -11.07 21.19
N ALA A 9 2.22 -12.25 20.60
CA ALA A 9 2.40 -12.44 19.17
C ALA A 9 1.32 -11.68 18.37
N PHE A 10 0.07 -11.69 18.82
CA PHE A 10 -1.01 -10.95 18.18
C PHE A 10 -0.81 -9.43 18.27
N ASP A 11 -0.45 -8.92 19.44
CA ASP A 11 -0.15 -7.49 19.63
C ASP A 11 1.00 -7.03 18.73
N LYS A 12 2.05 -7.86 18.61
CA LYS A 12 3.17 -7.60 17.70
C LYS A 12 2.72 -7.56 16.23
N LEU A 13 1.85 -8.47 15.81
CA LEU A 13 1.29 -8.46 14.44
C LEU A 13 0.45 -7.21 14.18
N ASP A 14 -0.30 -6.73 15.16
CA ASP A 14 -1.08 -5.49 15.04
C ASP A 14 -0.19 -4.24 14.96
N ILE A 15 0.90 -4.20 15.73
CA ILE A 15 1.92 -3.14 15.64
C ILE A 15 2.56 -3.17 14.24
N ASP A 16 3.04 -4.33 13.79
CA ASP A 16 3.64 -4.51 12.47
C ASP A 16 2.68 -4.11 11.34
N LYS A 17 1.37 -4.30 11.52
CA LYS A 17 0.35 -3.86 10.56
C LYS A 17 0.19 -2.34 10.56
N LYS A 18 0.19 -1.71 11.74
CA LYS A 18 0.07 -0.24 11.90
C LYS A 18 1.30 0.51 11.38
N GLU A 19 2.50 -0.07 11.53
CA GLU A 19 3.75 0.55 11.07
C GLU A 19 3.96 0.46 9.55
N ARG A 20 3.18 -0.37 8.84
CA ARG A 20 3.29 -0.50 7.38
C ARG A 20 2.77 0.75 6.69
N GLN A 21 3.72 1.61 6.30
CA GLN A 21 3.39 2.81 5.54
C GLN A 21 2.61 2.50 4.24
N PRO A 22 1.53 3.25 3.96
CA PRO A 22 0.77 3.17 2.71
C PRO A 22 1.47 3.90 1.57
N CYS A 23 1.06 3.60 0.33
CA CYS A 23 1.71 4.13 -0.87
C CYS A 23 1.75 5.66 -0.94
N TRP A 24 0.70 6.36 -0.51
CA TRP A 24 0.63 7.82 -0.60
C TRP A 24 1.60 8.53 0.33
N GLN A 25 1.97 7.93 1.48
CA GLN A 25 2.99 8.48 2.36
C GLN A 25 4.38 8.35 1.73
N SER A 26 4.72 7.17 1.22
CA SER A 26 6.04 6.93 0.61
C SER A 26 6.21 7.62 -0.75
N MET A 27 5.14 7.72 -1.53
CA MET A 27 5.12 8.41 -2.82
C MET A 27 4.87 9.92 -2.69
N LYS A 28 4.59 10.42 -1.48
CA LYS A 28 4.26 11.83 -1.19
C LYS A 28 3.12 12.37 -2.06
N CYS A 29 2.04 11.60 -2.19
CA CYS A 29 0.87 12.02 -2.95
C CYS A 29 0.18 13.22 -2.27
N PRO A 30 -0.30 14.22 -3.03
CA PRO A 30 -1.10 15.32 -2.48
C PRO A 30 -2.40 14.82 -1.85
N SER A 31 -2.88 15.48 -0.78
CA SER A 31 -4.13 15.15 -0.09
C SER A 31 -5.36 15.18 -0.99
N GLN A 32 -5.40 16.14 -1.90
CA GLN A 32 -6.47 16.27 -2.89
C GLN A 32 -6.53 15.07 -3.86
N THR A 33 -5.40 14.38 -4.07
CA THR A 33 -5.29 13.26 -5.00
C THR A 33 -5.52 11.93 -4.31
N TYR A 34 -4.87 11.67 -3.17
CA TYR A 34 -4.99 10.35 -2.52
C TYR A 34 -6.34 10.13 -1.86
N THR A 35 -7.05 11.18 -1.41
CA THR A 35 -8.39 11.05 -0.80
C THR A 35 -9.43 10.47 -1.75
N ARG A 36 -9.22 10.59 -3.07
CA ARG A 36 -10.06 10.01 -4.12
C ARG A 36 -9.53 8.67 -4.64
N CYS A 37 -8.38 8.21 -4.15
CA CYS A 37 -7.75 6.99 -4.61
C CYS A 37 -8.51 5.77 -4.04
N PRO A 38 -8.88 4.78 -4.88
CA PRO A 38 -9.50 3.54 -4.40
C PRO A 38 -8.66 2.83 -3.34
N ALA A 39 -7.33 2.91 -3.42
CA ALA A 39 -6.44 2.33 -2.42
C ALA A 39 -6.51 3.01 -1.05
N TYR A 40 -6.86 4.30 -1.00
CA TYR A 40 -7.09 5.03 0.26
C TYR A 40 -8.47 4.69 0.83
N LEU A 41 -9.51 4.74 0.00
CA LEU A 41 -10.88 4.49 0.41
C LEU A 41 -11.10 3.07 0.94
N GLN A 42 -10.33 2.10 0.47
CA GLN A 42 -10.42 0.69 0.85
C GLN A 42 -9.33 0.24 1.84
N ASP A 43 -8.62 1.19 2.46
CA ASP A 43 -7.47 0.92 3.37
C ASP A 43 -6.43 -0.08 2.79
N ALA A 44 -6.25 -0.03 1.47
CA ALA A 44 -5.39 -0.94 0.72
C ALA A 44 -4.08 -0.27 0.29
N GLY A 45 -3.67 0.81 0.97
CA GLY A 45 -2.50 1.61 0.62
C GLY A 45 -1.20 0.80 0.58
N ARG A 46 -1.04 -0.18 1.47
CA ARG A 46 0.14 -1.05 1.50
C ARG A 46 0.22 -2.02 0.31
N ARG A 47 -0.92 -2.36 -0.29
CA ARG A 47 -1.05 -3.25 -1.46
C ARG A 47 -1.78 -2.56 -2.59
N CYS A 48 -1.46 -1.30 -2.84
CA CYS A 48 -2.21 -0.47 -3.77
C CYS A 48 -2.25 -1.05 -5.19
N TRP A 49 -1.28 -1.89 -5.58
CA TRP A 49 -1.25 -2.59 -6.86
C TRP A 49 -2.45 -3.53 -7.11
N LEU A 50 -3.20 -3.91 -6.06
CA LEU A 50 -4.42 -4.72 -6.19
C LEU A 50 -5.64 -3.89 -6.65
N LEU A 51 -5.63 -2.56 -6.45
CA LEU A 51 -6.77 -1.68 -6.71
C LEU A 51 -6.42 -0.51 -7.63
N ALA A 52 -5.32 0.17 -7.33
CA ALA A 52 -4.78 1.30 -8.08
C ALA A 52 -3.80 0.86 -9.19
N GLY A 53 -3.55 -0.45 -9.32
CA GLY A 53 -2.72 -1.01 -10.37
C GLY A 53 -3.29 -0.73 -11.77
N THR A 54 -2.40 -0.73 -12.76
CA THR A 54 -2.59 -0.26 -14.15
C THR A 54 -3.69 -0.96 -14.97
N PHE A 55 -4.48 -1.87 -14.39
CA PHE A 55 -5.53 -2.60 -15.12
C PHE A 55 -6.70 -1.73 -15.59
N SER A 56 -6.80 -0.48 -15.12
CA SER A 56 -7.68 0.52 -15.76
C SER A 56 -6.96 1.13 -16.96
N SER A 57 -7.16 0.51 -18.13
CA SER A 57 -6.64 0.97 -19.42
C SER A 57 -7.22 2.32 -19.87
N LYS A 58 -8.19 2.90 -19.13
CA LYS A 58 -8.87 4.14 -19.52
C LYS A 58 -8.76 5.33 -18.57
N ASN A 59 -8.17 5.20 -17.37
CA ASN A 59 -7.82 6.33 -16.49
C ASN A 59 -7.22 5.79 -15.18
N PRO A 60 -5.88 5.67 -15.05
CA PRO A 60 -5.29 5.27 -13.77
C PRO A 60 -5.50 6.38 -12.72
N TYR A 61 -6.08 6.03 -11.57
CA TYR A 61 -6.22 6.96 -10.42
C TYR A 61 -4.87 7.39 -9.83
N CYS A 62 -3.81 6.67 -10.15
CA CYS A 62 -2.47 6.95 -9.71
C CYS A 62 -1.68 7.65 -10.83
N ILE A 63 -1.24 8.89 -10.57
CA ILE A 63 -0.40 9.67 -11.49
C ILE A 63 0.90 8.94 -11.86
N TYR A 64 1.47 8.16 -10.92
CA TYR A 64 2.67 7.39 -11.16
C TYR A 64 2.40 6.17 -12.04
N CYS A 65 1.19 5.60 -11.99
CA CYS A 65 0.79 4.51 -12.89
C CYS A 65 0.59 4.94 -14.34
N ILE A 66 0.59 6.25 -14.64
CA ILE A 66 0.64 6.74 -16.03
C ILE A 66 2.04 6.48 -16.62
N THR A 67 3.09 6.64 -15.80
CA THR A 67 4.48 6.47 -16.25
C THR A 67 4.95 5.02 -16.15
N VAL A 68 4.48 4.27 -15.14
CA VAL A 68 4.74 2.82 -15.05
C VAL A 68 3.58 2.01 -15.61
N ARG A 69 3.82 1.23 -16.67
CA ARG A 69 2.81 0.31 -17.26
C ARG A 69 2.57 -0.93 -16.41
N ASP A 70 3.53 -1.28 -15.56
CA ASP A 70 3.50 -2.44 -14.67
C ASP A 70 3.74 -2.01 -13.22
N CYS A 71 2.92 -2.50 -12.29
CA CYS A 71 3.12 -2.26 -10.86
C CYS A 71 4.44 -2.82 -10.35
N ARG A 72 5.02 -3.84 -10.99
CA ARG A 72 6.33 -4.40 -10.65
C ARG A 72 7.46 -3.37 -10.83
N ASP A 73 7.27 -2.38 -11.69
CA ASP A 73 8.20 -1.29 -11.91
C ASP A 73 8.02 -0.11 -10.95
N CYS A 74 6.90 -0.07 -10.22
CA CYS A 74 6.62 0.98 -9.26
C CYS A 74 7.63 0.98 -8.11
N ARG A 75 8.18 2.16 -7.79
CA ARG A 75 9.10 2.36 -6.66
C ARG A 75 8.54 1.85 -5.34
N PHE A 76 7.26 2.14 -5.07
CA PHE A 76 6.60 1.66 -3.85
C PHE A 76 6.48 0.14 -3.81
N TYR A 77 6.14 -0.49 -4.94
CA TYR A 77 6.06 -1.95 -5.03
C TYR A 77 7.41 -2.60 -4.74
N LYS A 78 8.48 -2.11 -5.37
CA LYS A 78 9.86 -2.58 -5.13
C LYS A 78 10.24 -2.42 -3.66
N MET A 79 9.94 -1.27 -3.06
CA MET A 79 10.19 -1.01 -1.63
C MET A 79 9.45 -2.00 -0.72
N VAL A 80 8.19 -2.34 -1.01
CA VAL A 80 7.42 -3.29 -0.19
C VAL A 80 7.89 -4.73 -0.39
N ARG A 81 8.29 -5.11 -1.61
CA ARG A 81 8.71 -6.48 -1.94
C ARG A 81 10.17 -6.79 -1.60
N GLN A 82 11.04 -5.79 -1.52
CA GLN A 82 12.44 -5.96 -1.07
C GLN A 82 12.57 -6.07 0.46
N ASN A 83 11.49 -5.82 1.21
CA ASN A 83 11.43 -5.91 2.67
C ASN A 83 10.51 -7.07 3.14
N ILE A 84 10.36 -8.10 2.29
CA ILE A 84 9.75 -9.40 2.62
C ILE A 84 10.85 -10.44 2.51
#